data_AF-A0A0C9UIX0-F1
#
_entry.id   AF-A0A0C9UIX0-F1
#
_cell.length_a   1.000
_cell.length_b   1.000
_cell.length_c   1.000
_cell.angle_alpha   90.00
_cell.angle_beta   90.00
_cell.angle_gamma   90.00
#
_symmetry.space_group_name_H-M   'P 1'
#
loop_
_entity.id
_entity.type
_entity.pdbx_description
1 polymer ?
#
loop_
_entity_poly.entity_id
_entity_poly.type
_entity_poly.pdbx_seq_one_letter_code
_entity_poly.pdbx_strand_id
1 'polypeptide(L)'
;SPETVESLFIAYRLTGDQKYRDWGWKIFSSIEEHCKIPEGGYASILNVDAVPVDYEDKMETFFLSETLKYLFLLFSDDSVLPLDAVVFNTEAHPLPVFKPKI
;
A
#
# COMPACT_ATOMS: atom_id res chain seq x y z
N SER A 1 -7.54 -3.65 -0.92
CA SER A 1 -6.85 -3.94 -2.19
C SER A 1 -5.66 -3.01 -2.36
N PRO A 2 -4.48 -3.51 -2.79
CA PRO A 2 -3.24 -2.73 -2.83
C PRO A 2 -3.07 -1.81 -4.05
N GLU A 3 -3.74 -2.09 -5.16
CA GLU A 3 -3.47 -1.56 -6.51
C GLU A 3 -3.59 -0.04 -6.60
N THR A 4 -4.54 0.54 -5.83
CA THR A 4 -4.70 2.00 -5.76
C THR A 4 -3.48 2.63 -5.08
N VAL A 5 -3.02 2.07 -3.96
CA VAL A 5 -1.87 2.62 -3.23
C VAL A 5 -0.57 2.43 -4.04
N GLU A 6 -0.41 1.28 -4.72
CA GLU A 6 0.69 1.06 -5.66
C GLU A 6 0.74 2.18 -6.71
N SER A 7 -0.40 2.49 -7.33
CA SER A 7 -0.50 3.55 -8.34
C SER A 7 -0.14 4.92 -7.78
N LEU A 8 -0.58 5.24 -6.56
CA LEU A 8 -0.23 6.48 -5.88
C LEU A 8 1.27 6.57 -5.57
N PHE A 9 1.88 5.47 -5.11
CA PHE A 9 3.32 5.39 -4.86
C PHE A 9 4.13 5.68 -6.13
N ILE A 10 3.82 4.99 -7.24
CA ILE A 10 4.52 5.21 -8.50
C ILE A 10 4.30 6.64 -9.01
N ALA A 11 3.07 7.14 -8.98
CA ALA A 11 2.78 8.50 -9.42
C ALA A 11 3.51 9.56 -8.59
N TYR A 12 3.58 9.40 -7.26
CA TYR A 12 4.34 10.28 -6.38
C TYR A 12 5.83 10.26 -6.72
N ARG A 13 6.46 9.07 -6.84
CA ARG A 13 7.90 8.95 -7.14
C ARG A 13 8.28 9.53 -8.51
N LEU A 14 7.36 9.53 -9.47
CA LEU A 14 7.60 10.09 -10.80
C LEU A 14 7.38 11.61 -10.90
N THR A 15 6.57 12.19 -10.01
CA THR A 15 6.10 13.58 -10.17
C THR A 15 6.41 14.51 -9.00
N GLY A 16 6.59 13.95 -7.79
CA GLY A 16 6.71 14.70 -6.54
C GLY A 16 5.42 15.41 -6.10
N ASP A 17 4.28 15.16 -6.75
CA ASP A 17 3.02 15.87 -6.43
C ASP A 17 2.42 15.39 -5.11
N GLN A 18 2.34 16.31 -4.15
CA GLN A 18 1.87 16.04 -2.78
C GLN A 18 0.45 15.46 -2.73
N LYS A 19 -0.40 15.70 -3.74
CA LYS A 19 -1.78 15.17 -3.75
C LYS A 19 -1.82 13.64 -3.61
N TYR A 20 -0.82 12.93 -4.12
CA TYR A 20 -0.77 11.46 -4.06
C TYR A 20 -0.56 10.96 -2.63
N ARG A 21 0.26 11.67 -1.85
CA ARG A 21 0.43 11.43 -0.41
C ARG A 21 -0.82 11.81 0.37
N ASP A 22 -1.48 12.91 0.04
CA ASP A 22 -2.73 13.32 0.69
C ASP A 22 -3.85 12.29 0.47
N TRP A 23 -3.95 11.73 -0.74
CA TRP A 23 -4.88 10.63 -1.05
C TRP A 23 -4.48 9.34 -0.34
N GLY A 24 -3.19 8.99 -0.30
CA GLY A 24 -2.69 7.85 0.46
C GLY A 24 -3.00 7.95 1.95
N TRP A 25 -2.90 9.15 2.53
CA TRP A 25 -3.24 9.38 3.94
C TRP A 25 -4.73 9.20 4.22
N LYS A 26 -5.60 9.66 3.30
CA LYS A 26 -7.04 9.41 3.40
C LYS A 26 -7.35 7.92 3.36
N ILE A 27 -6.71 7.17 2.45
CA ILE A 27 -6.88 5.71 2.38
C ILE A 27 -6.44 5.05 3.69
N PHE A 28 -5.26 5.38 4.20
CA PHE A 28 -4.78 4.83 5.47
C PHE A 28 -5.71 5.16 6.64
N SER A 29 -6.19 6.40 6.73
CA SER A 29 -7.12 6.82 7.77
C SER A 29 -8.42 6.02 7.73
N SER A 30 -8.98 5.78 6.54
CA SER A 30 -10.18 4.95 6.38
C SER A 30 -9.93 3.47 6.72
N ILE A 31 -8.75 2.93 6.43
CA ILE A 31 -8.36 1.58 6.86
C ILE A 31 -8.31 1.49 8.39
N GLU A 32 -7.68 2.48 9.05
CA GLU A 32 -7.63 2.54 10.52
C GLU A 32 -9.01 2.66 11.15
N GLU A 33 -9.91 3.43 10.54
CA GLU A 33 -11.25 3.69 11.06
C GLU A 33 -12.19 2.50 10.87
N HIS A 34 -12.16 1.88 9.70
CA HIS A 34 -13.17 0.89 9.31
C HIS A 34 -12.68 -0.54 9.32
N CYS A 35 -11.40 -0.81 9.04
CA CYS A 35 -10.90 -2.18 8.89
C CYS A 35 -10.20 -2.72 10.14
N LYS A 36 -9.85 -1.85 11.10
CA LYS A 36 -9.12 -2.24 12.31
C LYS A 36 -10.03 -2.92 13.33
N ILE A 37 -9.57 -4.06 13.84
CA ILE A 37 -10.31 -4.83 14.85
C ILE A 37 -9.81 -4.45 16.26
N PRO A 38 -10.71 -4.17 17.23
CA PRO A 38 -10.33 -3.79 18.60
C PRO A 38 -9.43 -4.81 19.31
N GLU A 39 -9.66 -6.10 19.06
CA GLU A 39 -8.88 -7.22 19.60
C GLU A 39 -7.50 -7.38 18.93
N GLY A 40 -7.30 -6.72 17.77
CA GLY A 40 -6.05 -6.69 17.02
C GLY A 40 -6.19 -7.17 15.57
N GLY A 41 -5.32 -6.66 14.71
CA GLY A 41 -5.32 -6.96 13.28
C GLY A 41 -6.30 -6.12 12.48
N TYR A 42 -6.53 -6.55 11.24
CA TYR A 42 -7.44 -5.90 10.29
C TYR A 42 -8.32 -6.96 9.62
N ALA A 43 -9.51 -6.55 9.20
CA ALA A 43 -10.45 -7.41 8.50
C ALA A 43 -10.94 -6.73 7.23
N SER A 44 -11.27 -7.54 6.23
CA SER A 44 -12.05 -7.08 5.07
C SER A 44 -13.46 -6.66 5.50
N ILE A 45 -14.04 -5.70 4.79
CA ILE A 45 -15.42 -5.25 5.01
C ILE A 45 -16.31 -5.77 3.88
N LEU A 46 -17.54 -6.16 4.21
CA LEU A 46 -18.49 -6.75 3.26
C LEU A 46 -19.23 -5.71 2.41
N ASN A 47 -19.49 -4.54 2.98
CA ASN A 47 -20.21 -3.45 2.33
C ASN A 47 -19.63 -2.08 2.73
N VAL A 48 -19.11 -1.34 1.75
CA VAL A 48 -18.50 -0.02 1.98
C VAL A 48 -19.51 1.09 2.26
N ASP A 49 -20.79 0.89 1.89
CA ASP A 49 -21.87 1.86 2.13
C ASP A 49 -22.53 1.69 3.50
N ALA A 50 -22.20 0.62 4.24
CA ALA A 50 -22.77 0.33 5.56
C ALA A 50 -21.87 0.86 6.68
N VAL A 51 -22.44 1.69 7.56
CA VAL A 51 -21.77 2.21 8.76
C VAL A 51 -22.69 2.01 9.97
N PRO A 52 -22.31 1.23 10.99
CA PRO A 52 -21.03 0.50 11.13
C PRO A 52 -20.85 -0.59 10.06
N VAL A 53 -19.59 -0.91 9.76
CA VAL A 53 -19.24 -1.91 8.75
C VAL A 53 -19.49 -3.33 9.30
N ASP A 54 -19.84 -4.24 8.40
CA ASP A 54 -19.81 -5.68 8.66
C ASP A 54 -18.47 -6.25 8.20
N TYR A 55 -17.82 -7.00 9.09
CA TYR A 55 -16.52 -7.62 8.82
C TYR A 55 -16.68 -9.00 8.17
N GLU A 56 -15.78 -9.29 7.25
CA GLU A 56 -15.44 -10.66 6.88
C GLU A 56 -14.27 -11.10 7.80
N ASP A 57 -14.38 -12.26 8.45
CA ASP A 57 -13.33 -12.80 9.33
C ASP A 57 -12.11 -13.31 8.52
N LYS A 58 -11.47 -12.36 7.83
CA LYS A 58 -10.39 -12.60 6.88
C LYS A 58 -9.48 -11.38 6.83
N MET A 59 -8.22 -11.59 7.18
CA MET A 59 -7.14 -10.65 6.88
C MET A 59 -6.35 -11.18 5.70
N GLU A 60 -6.43 -10.49 4.57
CA GLU A 60 -5.72 -10.89 3.36
C GLU A 60 -4.21 -10.72 3.53
N THR A 61 -3.42 -11.68 3.07
CA THR A 61 -1.96 -11.62 3.20
C THR A 61 -1.35 -10.44 2.45
N PHE A 62 -1.96 -10.09 1.30
CA PHE A 62 -1.58 -8.92 0.51
C PHE A 62 -1.73 -7.59 1.26
N PHE A 63 -2.56 -7.54 2.30
CA PHE A 63 -2.67 -6.33 3.11
C PHE A 63 -1.32 -5.98 3.74
N LEU A 64 -0.61 -6.98 4.25
CA LEU A 64 0.70 -6.82 4.86
C LEU A 64 1.82 -6.70 3.82
N SER A 65 1.86 -7.58 2.81
CA SER A 65 2.94 -7.58 1.83
C SER A 65 2.86 -6.39 0.86
N GLU A 66 1.67 -5.94 0.51
CA GLU A 66 1.49 -4.95 -0.56
C GLU A 66 0.94 -3.63 -0.02
N THR A 67 -0.26 -3.64 0.58
CA THR A 67 -0.97 -2.39 0.93
C THR A 67 -0.16 -1.56 1.92
N LEU A 68 0.29 -2.16 3.03
CA LEU A 68 1.11 -1.46 4.03
C LEU A 68 2.50 -1.10 3.49
N LYS A 69 3.09 -1.94 2.62
CA LYS A 69 4.39 -1.67 2.02
C LYS A 69 4.34 -0.45 1.10
N TYR A 70 3.36 -0.38 0.20
CA TYR A 70 3.21 0.77 -0.68
C TYR A 70 2.82 2.04 0.08
N LEU A 71 1.98 1.95 1.13
CA LEU A 71 1.71 3.09 2.01
C LEU A 71 3.00 3.57 2.68
N PHE A 72 3.81 2.66 3.23
CA PHE A 72 5.10 3.02 3.82
C PHE A 72 6.03 3.69 2.81
N LEU A 73 6.18 3.13 1.61
CA LEU A 73 7.06 3.67 0.57
C LEU A 73 6.58 5.02 0.01
N LEU A 74 5.26 5.23 -0.07
CA LEU A 74 4.66 6.51 -0.48
C LEU A 74 5.09 7.66 0.46
N PHE A 75 5.19 7.41 1.76
CA PHE A 75 5.63 8.40 2.75
C PHE A 75 7.14 8.37 3.06
N SER A 76 7.87 7.39 2.51
CA SER A 76 9.32 7.29 2.67
C SER A 76 10.08 8.23 1.75
N ASP A 77 11.37 8.41 2.05
CA ASP A 77 12.32 9.09 1.16
C ASP A 77 12.58 8.29 -0.13
N ASP A 78 12.94 9.01 -1.20
CA ASP A 78 13.14 8.42 -2.52
C ASP A 78 14.31 7.42 -2.57
N SER A 79 15.28 7.55 -1.65
CA SER A 79 16.40 6.62 -1.47
C SER A 79 15.99 5.24 -0.95
N VAL A 80 14.79 5.10 -0.37
CA VAL A 80 14.29 3.80 0.10
C VAL A 80 13.66 3.06 -1.08
N LEU A 81 14.27 1.93 -1.47
CA LEU A 81 13.91 1.11 -2.63
C LEU A 81 13.71 1.94 -3.92
N PRO A 82 14.78 2.58 -4.43
CA PRO A 82 14.69 3.47 -5.56
C PRO A 82 14.31 2.71 -6.84
N LEU A 83 13.40 3.29 -7.64
CA LEU A 83 12.77 2.63 -8.79
C LEU A 83 13.72 2.36 -9.97
N ASP A 84 14.93 2.94 -9.96
CA ASP A 84 15.99 2.70 -10.94
C ASP A 84 16.92 1.55 -10.55
N ALA A 85 16.86 1.06 -9.31
CA ALA A 85 17.66 -0.05 -8.80
C ALA A 85 16.82 -1.30 -8.47
N VAL A 86 15.50 -1.15 -8.31
CA VAL A 86 14.58 -2.21 -7.86
C VAL A 86 13.39 -2.33 -8.81
N VAL A 87 12.99 -3.56 -9.09
CA VAL A 87 11.74 -3.91 -9.78
C VAL A 87 10.85 -4.67 -8.80
N PHE A 88 9.63 -4.21 -8.59
CA PHE A 88 8.63 -4.93 -7.81
C PHE A 88 7.94 -5.97 -8.68
N ASN A 89 7.75 -7.19 -8.17
CA ASN A 89 6.80 -8.11 -8.78
C ASN A 89 5.34 -7.71 -8.45
N THR A 90 4.37 -8.43 -8.99
CA THR A 90 2.94 -8.16 -8.78
C THR A 90 2.44 -8.34 -7.34
N GLU A 91 3.28 -8.78 -6.41
CA GLU A 91 3.00 -8.99 -4.98
C GLU A 91 3.89 -8.09 -4.12
N ALA A 92 4.32 -6.96 -4.70
CA ALA A 92 5.18 -5.95 -4.10
C ALA A 92 6.54 -6.46 -3.57
N HIS A 93 7.05 -7.62 -4.00
CA HIS A 93 8.37 -8.09 -3.59
C HIS A 93 9.46 -7.39 -4.42
N PRO A 94 10.41 -6.67 -3.78
CA PRO A 94 11.47 -5.97 -4.49
C PRO A 94 12.54 -6.94 -4.99
N LEU A 95 12.86 -6.87 -6.27
CA LEU A 95 13.94 -7.61 -6.93
C LEU A 95 15.00 -6.62 -7.44
N PRO A 96 16.31 -6.90 -7.25
CA PRO A 96 17.35 -6.01 -7.73
C PRO A 96 17.45 -6.06 -9.26
N VAL A 97 17.81 -4.93 -9.88
CA VAL A 97 18.18 -4.90 -11.30
C VAL A 97 19.52 -5.63 -11.48
N PHE A 98 19.49 -6.75 -12.21
CA PHE A 98 20.70 -7.54 -12.49
C PHE A 98 21.54 -6.88 -13.59
N LYS A 99 22.82 -6.61 -13.29
CA LYS A 99 23.81 -6.19 -14.28
C LYS A 99 24.67 -7.41 -14.63
N PRO A 100 24.44 -8.08 -15.77
CA PRO A 100 25.29 -9.19 -16.19
C PRO A 100 26.72 -8.68 -16.36
N LYS A 101 27.68 -9.39 -15.77
CA LYS A 101 29.09 -9.18 -16.07
C LYS A 101 29.40 -10.01 -17.31
N ILE A 102 29.67 -9.32 -18.42
CA ILE A 102 30.20 -9.91 -19.65
C ILE A 102 31.70 -10.18 -19.44
#